data_AF-A0A7S3U079-F1
#
_entry.id   AF-A0A7S3U079-F1
#
_cell.length_a   1.000
_cell.length_b   1.000
_cell.length_c   1.000
_cell.angle_alpha   90.00
_cell.angle_beta   90.00
_cell.angle_gamma   90.00
#
_symmetry.space_group_name_H-M   'P 1'
#
loop_
_entity.id
_entity.type
_entity.pdbx_description
1 polymer ?
#
loop_
_entity_poly.entity_id
_entity_poly.type
_entity_poly.pdbx_seq_one_letter_code
_entity_poly.pdbx_strand_id
1 'polypeptide(L)'
;GPKTTTTGKSKSGKDGKQGGGKGGGSPSQLVPQNRQMLLGVAAGFTAFMMYMGASQDMSDEITIQEMMREYLMKGYVDKIQIVNKAYSRVHLRADAPGQYASKTLVIQLGTPEAFETKLEQLQTELGLSPLDHVPIQYVSETSVLGELMPLLPSLLFLIPIIMVMRAMMGGGMG
;
A
#
# COMPACT_ATOMS: atom_id res chain seq x y z
N GLY A 1 3.14 -78.03 29.93
CA GLY A 1 4.33 -77.15 29.97
C GLY A 1 5.54 -77.95 30.42
N PRO A 2 6.79 -77.45 30.32
CA PRO A 2 7.30 -76.08 30.00
C PRO A 2 8.25 -76.01 28.75
N LYS A 3 8.29 -74.89 28.01
CA LYS A 3 9.32 -73.79 27.91
C LYS A 3 10.72 -74.19 27.36
N THR A 4 11.02 -73.97 26.07
CA THR A 4 11.60 -72.79 25.35
C THR A 4 13.12 -72.56 25.49
N THR A 5 13.84 -73.01 24.43
CA THR A 5 14.97 -72.45 23.64
C THR A 5 15.11 -70.91 23.62
N THR A 6 16.21 -70.21 23.24
CA THR A 6 17.62 -70.45 22.83
C THR A 6 18.30 -69.07 22.60
N THR A 7 19.63 -68.98 22.88
CA THR A 7 20.77 -68.22 22.26
C THR A 7 20.49 -66.98 21.37
N GLY A 8 21.24 -65.88 21.29
CA GLY A 8 22.58 -65.46 21.72
C GLY A 8 23.29 -64.65 20.60
N LYS A 9 23.95 -63.53 20.98
CA LYS A 9 25.18 -62.90 20.40
C LYS A 9 25.15 -61.85 19.23
N SER A 10 25.76 -60.70 19.57
CA SER A 10 26.74 -59.81 18.86
C SER A 10 26.38 -58.72 17.82
N LYS A 11 26.62 -57.45 18.26
CA LYS A 11 27.39 -56.30 17.70
C LYS A 11 27.35 -55.94 16.20
N SER A 12 26.98 -54.67 15.91
CA SER A 12 27.78 -53.61 15.24
C SER A 12 26.89 -52.37 15.07
N GLY A 13 27.28 -51.15 15.43
CA GLY A 13 27.87 -50.21 14.47
C GLY A 13 27.05 -48.90 14.49
N LYS A 14 27.76 -47.78 14.41
CA LYS A 14 27.38 -46.39 14.75
C LYS A 14 26.78 -45.68 13.51
N ASP A 15 25.70 -44.92 13.64
CA ASP A 15 25.44 -43.74 12.79
C ASP A 15 24.44 -42.76 13.43
N GLY A 16 24.79 -41.48 13.38
CA GLY A 16 24.24 -40.39 14.18
C GLY A 16 22.85 -39.91 13.78
N LYS A 17 22.08 -39.46 14.78
CA LYS A 17 20.74 -38.91 14.62
C LYS A 17 20.68 -37.45 15.08
N GLN A 18 20.12 -36.65 14.19
CA GLN A 18 19.25 -35.49 14.43
C GLN A 18 19.88 -34.15 14.81
N GLY A 19 20.12 -33.36 13.77
CA GLY A 19 20.21 -31.90 13.87
C GLY A 19 18.83 -31.24 13.88
N GLY A 20 18.72 -30.21 14.72
CA GLY A 20 18.17 -28.89 14.37
C GLY A 20 16.64 -28.71 14.25
N GLY A 21 16.09 -27.77 15.03
CA GLY A 21 14.92 -27.02 14.55
C GLY A 21 13.91 -26.50 15.56
N LYS A 22 14.34 -25.55 16.42
CA LYS A 22 13.67 -24.27 16.72
C LYS A 22 12.15 -24.27 16.96
N GLY A 23 11.77 -24.07 18.22
CA GLY A 23 10.40 -23.73 18.63
C GLY A 23 9.89 -22.44 17.99
N GLY A 24 8.67 -22.53 17.45
CA GLY A 24 7.84 -21.38 17.08
C GLY A 24 6.65 -21.33 18.01
N GLY A 25 6.61 -20.34 18.89
CA GLY A 25 5.43 -20.05 19.71
C GLY A 25 4.30 -19.58 18.79
N SER A 26 3.20 -20.34 18.74
CA SER A 26 1.95 -19.84 18.16
C SER A 26 1.34 -18.82 19.12
N PRO A 27 0.98 -17.61 18.66
CA PRO A 27 0.32 -16.63 19.52
C PRO A 27 -1.04 -17.19 19.96
N SER A 28 -1.21 -17.18 21.28
CA SER A 28 -2.35 -17.69 22.01
C SER A 28 -3.67 -17.22 21.40
N GLN A 29 -4.49 -18.21 21.06
CA GLN A 29 -5.83 -18.10 20.52
C GLN A 29 -6.74 -17.33 21.49
N LEU A 30 -7.00 -16.07 21.18
CA LEU A 30 -8.25 -15.41 21.60
C LEU A 30 -9.28 -15.67 20.49
N VAL A 31 -9.86 -16.86 20.47
CA VAL A 31 -11.01 -17.15 19.60
C VAL A 31 -12.26 -17.22 20.49
N PRO A 32 -13.07 -16.15 20.58
CA PRO A 32 -14.31 -16.21 21.32
C PRO A 32 -15.31 -17.14 20.59
N GLN A 33 -16.30 -17.62 21.34
CA GLN A 33 -17.35 -18.59 20.99
C GLN A 33 -18.15 -18.30 19.70
N ASN A 34 -17.96 -17.13 19.09
CA ASN A 34 -18.59 -16.71 17.83
C ASN A 34 -17.61 -16.83 16.66
N ARG A 35 -17.09 -18.03 16.40
CA ARG A 35 -16.10 -18.29 15.33
C ARG A 35 -16.56 -17.82 13.94
N GLN A 36 -17.86 -17.89 13.65
CA GLN A 36 -18.44 -17.40 12.38
C GLN A 36 -18.45 -15.86 12.31
N MET A 37 -18.74 -15.18 13.42
CA MET A 37 -18.66 -13.72 13.50
C MET A 37 -17.20 -13.25 13.36
N LEU A 38 -16.26 -13.95 14.00
CA LEU A 38 -14.83 -13.65 13.88
C LEU A 38 -14.33 -13.84 12.44
N LEU A 39 -14.76 -14.91 11.76
CA LEU A 39 -14.46 -15.15 10.35
C LEU A 39 -15.06 -14.07 9.44
N GLY A 40 -16.31 -13.64 9.69
CA GLY A 40 -16.96 -12.57 8.92
C GLY A 40 -16.25 -11.22 9.08
N VAL A 41 -15.89 -10.85 10.30
CA VAL A 41 -15.12 -9.62 10.58
C VAL A 41 -13.72 -9.69 9.94
N ALA A 42 -13.03 -10.82 10.07
CA ALA A 42 -11.72 -11.02 9.45
C ALA A 42 -11.79 -10.93 7.92
N ALA A 43 -12.78 -11.60 7.29
CA ALA A 43 -12.96 -11.54 5.84
C ALA A 43 -13.30 -10.13 5.35
N GLY A 44 -14.16 -9.39 6.06
CA GLY A 44 -14.47 -7.99 5.76
C GLY A 44 -13.24 -7.08 5.91
N PHE A 45 -12.46 -7.28 6.97
CA PHE A 45 -11.22 -6.53 7.19
C PHE A 45 -10.16 -6.84 6.13
N THR A 46 -9.99 -8.10 5.73
CA THR A 46 -9.07 -8.49 4.64
C THR A 46 -9.55 -7.94 3.30
N ALA A 47 -10.84 -7.98 2.99
CA ALA A 47 -11.38 -7.40 1.76
C ALA A 47 -11.19 -5.87 1.73
N PHE A 48 -11.39 -5.18 2.86
CA PHE A 48 -11.11 -3.76 3.01
C PHE A 48 -9.62 -3.44 2.84
N MET A 49 -8.73 -4.24 3.44
CA MET A 49 -7.28 -4.10 3.29
C MET A 49 -6.81 -4.38 1.85
N MET A 50 -7.40 -5.37 1.17
CA MET A 50 -7.12 -5.63 -0.25
C MET A 50 -7.61 -4.50 -1.15
N TYR A 51 -8.82 -3.97 -0.89
CA TYR A 51 -9.34 -2.81 -1.62
C TYR A 51 -8.47 -1.57 -1.42
N MET A 52 -8.01 -1.34 -0.20
CA MET A 52 -7.15 -0.19 0.14
C MET A 52 -5.70 -0.37 -0.34
N GLY A 53 -5.20 -1.61 -0.42
CA GLY A 53 -3.85 -1.93 -0.89
C GLY A 53 -3.72 -2.08 -2.41
N ALA A 54 -4.83 -2.27 -3.14
CA ALA A 54 -4.82 -2.42 -4.59
C ALA A 54 -4.42 -1.13 -5.34
N SER A 55 -4.43 0.02 -4.67
CA SER A 55 -4.06 1.33 -5.20
C SER A 55 -2.76 1.86 -4.59
N GLN A 56 -1.74 1.01 -4.41
CA GLN A 56 -0.37 1.50 -4.32
C GLN A 56 0.15 1.75 -5.74
N ASP A 57 -0.18 2.90 -6.30
CA ASP A 57 0.56 3.43 -7.43
C ASP A 57 2.01 3.59 -6.98
N MET A 58 2.88 2.68 -7.40
CA MET A 58 4.34 2.80 -7.27
C MET A 58 4.76 4.01 -8.10
N SER A 59 4.59 5.19 -7.52
CA SER A 59 4.95 6.45 -8.14
C SER A 59 6.43 6.66 -7.84
N ASP A 60 7.25 6.61 -8.88
CA ASP A 60 8.68 6.82 -8.71
C ASP A 60 8.94 8.30 -8.41
N GLU A 61 9.64 8.55 -7.30
CA GLU A 61 10.08 9.88 -6.93
C GLU A 61 11.36 10.24 -7.68
N ILE A 62 11.35 11.36 -8.39
CA ILE A 62 12.50 11.88 -9.14
C ILE A 62 12.77 13.35 -8.81
N THR A 63 13.94 13.83 -9.18
CA THR A 63 14.30 15.25 -9.02
C THR A 63 13.70 16.10 -10.14
N ILE A 64 13.53 17.41 -9.89
CA ILE A 64 13.09 18.37 -10.92
C ILE A 64 14.07 18.38 -12.11
N GLN A 65 15.38 18.31 -11.84
CA GLN A 65 16.39 18.30 -12.89
C GLN A 65 16.30 17.06 -13.77
N GLU A 66 16.05 15.90 -13.16
CA GLU A 66 15.84 14.64 -13.88
C GLU A 66 14.55 14.69 -14.71
N MET A 67 13.46 15.21 -14.15
CA MET A 67 12.21 15.42 -14.87
C MET A 67 12.42 16.27 -16.13
N MET A 68 13.10 17.41 -15.98
CA MET A 68 13.37 18.32 -17.10
C MET A 68 14.25 17.67 -18.17
N ARG A 69 15.39 17.07 -17.78
CA ARG A 69 16.37 16.53 -18.73
C ARG A 69 15.91 15.22 -19.40
N GLU A 70 15.39 14.30 -18.61
CA GLU A 70 15.15 12.92 -19.07
C GLU A 70 13.76 12.72 -19.66
N TYR A 71 12.79 13.57 -19.30
CA TYR A 71 11.39 13.41 -19.70
C TYR A 71 10.87 14.60 -20.49
N LEU A 72 11.04 15.83 -20.01
CA LEU A 72 10.50 17.02 -20.69
C LEU A 72 11.23 17.30 -22.01
N MET A 73 12.56 17.36 -22.00
CA MET A 73 13.36 17.63 -23.20
C MET A 73 13.19 16.56 -24.28
N LYS A 74 12.84 15.32 -23.91
CA LYS A 74 12.56 14.22 -24.83
C LYS A 74 11.11 14.18 -25.30
N GLY A 75 10.26 15.08 -24.79
CA GLY A 75 8.85 15.15 -25.14
C GLY A 75 8.00 14.04 -24.52
N TYR A 76 8.43 13.37 -23.46
CA TYR A 76 7.67 12.25 -22.87
C TYR A 76 6.58 12.69 -21.89
N VAL A 77 6.56 13.96 -21.49
CA VAL A 77 5.57 14.47 -20.53
C VAL A 77 4.27 14.83 -21.24
N ASP A 78 3.16 14.30 -20.74
CA ASP A 78 1.79 14.62 -21.20
C ASP A 78 1.23 15.82 -20.45
N LYS A 79 1.20 15.73 -19.11
CA LYS A 79 0.65 16.78 -18.24
C LYS A 79 1.31 16.75 -16.87
N ILE A 80 1.25 17.89 -16.20
CA ILE A 80 1.82 18.06 -14.86
C ILE A 80 0.70 18.49 -13.92
N GLN A 81 0.50 17.74 -12.84
CA GLN A 81 -0.47 18.07 -11.80
C GLN A 81 0.27 18.51 -10.54
N ILE A 82 -0.04 19.70 -10.04
CA ILE A 82 0.47 20.21 -8.77
C ILE A 82 -0.55 19.87 -7.69
N VAL A 83 -0.19 18.95 -6.79
CA VAL A 83 -1.08 18.44 -5.75
C VAL A 83 -0.83 19.19 -4.45
N ASN A 84 -1.89 19.81 -3.92
CA ASN A 84 -1.86 20.54 -2.64
C ASN A 84 -0.72 21.58 -2.54
N LYS A 85 -0.22 22.09 -3.67
CA LYS A 85 0.98 22.95 -3.77
C LYS A 85 2.24 22.40 -3.09
N ALA A 86 2.27 21.11 -2.77
CA ALA A 86 3.34 20.47 -2.02
C ALA A 86 4.26 19.64 -2.92
N TYR A 87 3.66 18.87 -3.83
CA TYR A 87 4.38 18.02 -4.77
C TYR A 87 3.69 18.05 -6.13
N SER A 88 4.35 17.54 -7.15
CA SER A 88 3.74 17.37 -8.47
C SER A 88 3.75 15.92 -8.93
N ARG A 89 2.66 15.52 -9.58
CA ARG A 89 2.56 14.30 -10.37
C ARG A 89 2.75 14.61 -11.84
N VAL A 90 3.76 14.00 -12.42
CA VAL A 90 4.10 14.11 -13.83
C VAL A 90 3.56 12.88 -14.54
N HIS A 91 2.60 13.07 -15.42
CA HIS A 91 2.04 12.00 -16.23
C HIS A 91 2.82 11.90 -17.53
N LEU A 92 3.35 10.72 -17.83
CA LEU A 92 4.03 10.46 -19.08
C LEU A 92 3.03 10.04 -20.15
N ARG A 93 3.31 10.43 -21.40
CA ARG A 93 2.50 10.06 -22.55
C ARG A 93 2.50 8.55 -22.76
N ALA A 94 1.44 8.05 -23.38
CA ALA A 94 1.33 6.63 -23.73
C ALA A 94 2.26 6.21 -24.88
N ASP A 95 2.74 7.17 -25.68
CA ASP A 95 3.67 6.96 -26.79
C ASP A 95 5.15 7.00 -26.35
N ALA A 96 5.42 7.27 -25.07
CA ALA A 96 6.77 7.24 -24.53
C ALA A 96 7.37 5.83 -24.65
N PRO A 97 8.67 5.70 -25.00
CA PRO A 97 9.25 4.41 -25.31
C PRO A 97 9.35 3.48 -24.10
N GLY A 98 8.97 2.21 -24.28
CA GLY A 98 9.23 1.12 -23.35
C GLY A 98 8.58 1.31 -21.97
N GLN A 99 9.40 1.24 -20.92
CA GLN A 99 8.99 1.24 -19.51
C GLN A 99 8.42 2.58 -18.99
N TYR A 100 8.38 3.60 -19.84
CA TYR A 100 7.91 4.94 -19.49
C TYR A 100 6.46 5.21 -19.91
N ALA A 101 5.87 4.37 -20.76
CA ALA A 101 4.52 4.56 -21.27
C ALA A 101 3.49 4.59 -20.12
N SER A 102 2.67 5.65 -20.08
CA SER A 102 1.58 5.83 -19.11
C SER A 102 2.00 5.78 -17.64
N LYS A 103 3.28 6.05 -17.35
CA LYS A 103 3.78 6.07 -15.97
C LYS A 103 3.51 7.42 -15.32
N THR A 104 3.26 7.39 -14.01
CA THR A 104 3.19 8.60 -13.18
C THR A 104 4.44 8.70 -12.33
N LEU A 105 5.09 9.85 -12.37
CA LEU A 105 6.26 10.17 -11.54
C LEU A 105 5.87 11.23 -10.53
N VAL A 106 6.53 11.24 -9.37
CA VAL A 106 6.33 12.24 -8.33
C VAL A 106 7.59 13.09 -8.20
N ILE A 107 7.41 14.40 -8.11
CA ILE A 107 8.50 15.35 -7.84
C ILE A 107 8.17 16.21 -6.63
N GLN A 108 9.15 16.42 -5.77
CA GLN A 108 9.04 17.41 -4.70
C GLN A 108 9.19 18.81 -5.27
N LEU A 109 8.26 19.69 -4.93
CA LEU A 109 8.29 21.08 -5.34
C LEU A 109 8.87 21.95 -4.22
N GLY A 110 9.59 23.00 -4.61
CA GLY A 110 9.87 24.11 -3.72
C GLY A 110 8.67 25.05 -3.69
N THR A 111 8.72 26.10 -4.52
CA THR A 111 7.56 26.95 -4.80
C THR A 111 6.96 26.63 -6.17
N PRO A 112 5.64 26.46 -6.28
CA PRO A 112 4.97 26.20 -7.56
C PRO A 112 5.31 27.25 -8.63
N GLU A 113 5.31 28.53 -8.26
CA GLU A 113 5.49 29.64 -9.19
C GLU A 113 6.88 29.66 -9.83
N ALA A 114 7.92 29.31 -9.05
CA ALA A 114 9.28 29.19 -9.58
C ALA A 114 9.43 27.98 -10.50
N PHE A 115 8.68 26.91 -10.24
CA PHE A 115 8.65 25.74 -11.10
C PHE A 115 8.00 26.07 -12.45
N GLU A 116 6.83 26.72 -12.45
CA GLU A 116 6.14 27.14 -13.69
C GLU A 116 7.02 28.03 -14.55
N THR A 117 7.62 29.05 -13.94
CA THR A 117 8.50 29.99 -14.65
C THR A 117 9.68 29.25 -15.31
N LYS A 118 10.31 28.31 -14.60
CA LYS A 118 11.41 27.51 -15.16
C LYS A 118 10.95 26.57 -16.27
N LEU A 119 9.76 25.98 -16.11
CA LEU A 119 9.17 25.10 -17.12
C LEU A 119 8.90 25.88 -18.41
N GLU A 120 8.27 27.04 -18.31
CA GLU A 120 7.97 27.92 -19.45
C GLU A 120 9.25 28.38 -20.15
N GLN A 121 10.27 28.79 -19.38
CA GLN A 121 11.58 29.17 -19.92
C GLN A 121 12.21 28.02 -20.72
N LEU A 122 12.26 26.81 -20.16
CA LEU A 122 12.83 25.65 -20.85
C LEU A 122 12.03 25.28 -22.10
N GLN A 123 10.70 25.32 -22.05
CA GLN A 123 9.86 25.03 -23.22
C GLN A 123 10.06 26.07 -24.33
N THR A 124 10.24 27.34 -23.96
CA THR A 124 10.57 28.42 -24.88
C THR A 124 11.96 28.23 -25.49
N GLU A 125 12.95 27.83 -24.68
CA GLU A 125 14.31 27.51 -25.14
C GLU A 125 14.34 26.30 -26.09
N LEU A 126 13.46 25.32 -25.88
CA LEU A 126 13.24 24.19 -26.78
C LEU A 126 12.52 24.60 -28.08
N GLY A 127 12.09 25.85 -28.20
CA GLY A 127 11.37 26.36 -29.38
C GLY A 127 9.92 25.88 -29.47
N LEU A 128 9.32 25.42 -28.37
CA LEU A 128 7.93 24.98 -28.35
C LEU A 128 6.98 26.18 -28.40
N SER A 129 6.00 26.09 -29.29
CA SER A 129 4.89 27.04 -29.34
C SER A 129 4.05 26.95 -28.05
N PRO A 130 3.42 28.03 -27.57
CA PRO A 130 2.54 27.98 -26.39
C PRO A 130 1.42 26.92 -26.45
N LEU A 131 1.01 26.52 -27.66
CA LEU A 131 0.02 25.45 -27.87
C LEU A 131 0.59 24.05 -27.63
N ASP A 132 1.90 23.88 -27.79
CA ASP A 132 2.61 22.61 -27.58
C ASP A 132 3.23 22.52 -26.18
N HIS A 133 2.98 23.53 -25.33
CA HIS A 133 3.42 23.52 -23.94
C HIS A 133 2.66 22.47 -23.14
N VAL A 134 3.40 21.82 -22.25
CA VAL A 134 2.87 20.87 -21.30
C VAL A 134 1.93 21.59 -20.33
N PRO A 135 0.65 21.18 -20.24
CA PRO A 135 -0.31 21.83 -19.36
C PRO A 135 -0.02 21.51 -17.90
N ILE A 136 -0.17 22.54 -17.06
CA ILE A 136 -0.07 22.45 -15.59
C ILE A 136 -1.48 22.56 -15.01
N GLN A 137 -1.82 21.65 -14.11
CA GLN A 137 -3.12 21.62 -13.42
C GLN A 137 -2.93 21.63 -11.91
N TYR A 138 -3.64 22.52 -11.23
CA TYR A 138 -3.68 22.53 -9.77
C TYR A 138 -4.78 21.60 -9.27
N VAL A 139 -4.39 20.64 -8.44
CA VAL A 139 -5.29 19.65 -7.85
C VAL A 139 -5.21 19.76 -6.34
N SER A 140 -6.35 19.92 -5.70
CA SER A 140 -6.48 19.77 -4.26
C SER A 140 -7.02 18.38 -3.97
N GLU A 141 -6.21 17.53 -3.33
CA GLU A 141 -6.62 16.19 -2.93
C GLU A 141 -6.89 16.16 -1.44
N THR A 142 -8.09 15.74 -1.06
CA THR A 142 -8.42 15.46 0.32
C THR A 142 -8.17 14.00 0.64
N SER A 143 -7.32 13.73 1.62
CA SER A 143 -7.11 12.38 2.12
C SER A 143 -8.38 11.92 2.86
N VAL A 144 -9.03 10.86 2.39
CA VAL A 144 -10.18 10.23 3.08
C VAL A 144 -9.83 9.90 4.54
N LEU A 145 -8.60 9.44 4.79
CA LEU A 145 -8.11 9.19 6.15
C LEU A 145 -8.03 10.47 7.00
N GLY A 146 -7.68 11.60 6.38
CA GLY A 146 -7.66 12.91 7.03
C GLY A 146 -9.06 13.41 7.39
N GLU A 147 -10.07 13.12 6.57
CA GLU A 147 -11.47 13.39 6.88
C GLU A 147 -12.03 12.44 7.96
N LEU A 148 -11.53 11.20 8.03
CA LEU A 148 -11.96 10.21 9.01
C LEU A 148 -11.35 10.44 10.40
N MET A 149 -10.12 10.97 10.48
CA MET A 149 -9.43 11.24 11.76
C MET A 149 -10.27 12.08 12.75
N PRO A 150 -10.88 13.21 12.35
CA PRO A 150 -11.78 13.98 13.21
C PRO A 150 -13.01 13.22 13.70
N LEU A 151 -13.42 12.17 12.99
CA LEU A 151 -14.54 11.31 13.37
C LEU A 151 -14.13 10.20 14.35
N LEU A 152 -12.83 10.03 14.66
CA LEU A 152 -12.39 9.01 15.62
C LEU A 152 -13.00 9.17 17.02
N PRO A 153 -13.06 10.37 17.63
CA PRO A 153 -13.66 10.53 18.94
C PRO A 153 -15.15 10.13 18.95
N SER A 154 -15.91 10.54 17.94
CA SER A 154 -17.34 10.19 17.86
C SER A 154 -17.54 8.69 17.63
N LEU A 155 -16.72 8.06 16.78
CA LEU A 155 -16.72 6.61 16.59
C LEU A 155 -16.34 5.88 17.89
N LEU A 156 -15.33 6.35 18.62
CA LEU A 156 -14.90 5.79 19.91
C LEU A 156 -16.04 5.80 20.94
N PHE A 157 -16.86 6.86 20.96
CA PHE A 157 -18.04 6.92 21.84
C PHE A 157 -19.21 6.08 21.31
N LEU A 158 -19.47 6.10 20.00
CA LEU A 158 -20.64 5.46 19.39
C LEU A 158 -20.53 3.93 19.36
N ILE A 159 -19.35 3.38 19.06
CA ILE A 159 -19.11 1.93 18.94
C ILE A 159 -19.51 1.15 20.21
N PRO A 160 -19.04 1.50 21.43
CA PRO A 160 -19.43 0.76 22.64
C PRO A 160 -20.92 0.90 22.95
N ILE A 161 -21.52 2.06 22.67
CA ILE A 161 -22.96 2.27 22.84
C ILE A 161 -23.75 1.34 21.92
N ILE A 162 -23.40 1.26 20.64
CA ILE A 162 -24.04 0.35 19.68
C ILE A 162 -23.85 -1.11 20.10
N MET A 163 -22.68 -1.48 20.62
CA MET A 163 -22.39 -2.83 21.08
C MET A 163 -23.28 -3.22 22.28
N VAL A 164 -23.47 -2.33 23.25
CA VAL A 164 -24.38 -2.53 24.39
C VAL A 164 -25.83 -2.57 23.93
N MET A 165 -26.26 -1.65 23.06
CA MET A 165 -27.63 -1.65 22.51
C MET A 165 -27.95 -2.94 21.76
N ARG A 166 -26.99 -3.45 20.97
CA ARG A 166 -27.14 -4.72 20.26
C ARG A 166 -27.17 -5.92 21.20
N ALA A 167 -26.41 -5.89 22.29
CA ALA A 167 -26.45 -6.92 23.32
C ALA A 167 -27.79 -6.93 24.09
N MET A 168 -28.37 -5.75 24.36
CA MET A 168 -29.66 -5.62 25.03
C MET A 168 -30.85 -5.99 24.12
N MET A 169 -30.83 -5.62 22.83
CA MET A 169 -31.89 -5.99 21.89
C MET A 169 -31.82 -7.46 21.42
N GLY A 170 -30.66 -8.11 21.50
CA GLY A 170 -30.50 -9.53 21.18
C GLY A 170 -30.92 -10.50 22.30
N GLY A 171 -31.28 -10.00 23.48
CA GLY A 171 -31.72 -10.78 24.64
C GLY A 171 -33.23 -10.76 24.90
N GLY A 172 -34.02 -10.11 24.04
CA GLY A 172 -35.46 -9.92 24.20
C GLY A 172 -36.28 -10.62 23.10
N MET A 173 -36.12 -11.93 22.96
CA MET A 173 -37.10 -12.80 22.30
C MET A 173 -36.98 -14.19 22.90
N GLY A 174 -37.50 -14.32 24.11
CA GLY A 174 -37.86 -15.56 24.79
C GLY A 174 -39.26 -15.40 25.36
#